data_AF-A0A3B8L7G9-F1
#
_entry.id   AF-A0A3B8L7G9-F1
#
_cell.length_a   1.000
_cell.length_b   1.000
_cell.length_c   1.000
_cell.angle_alpha   90.00
_cell.angle_beta   90.00
_cell.angle_gamma   90.00
#
_symmetry.space_group_name_H-M   'P 1'
#
loop_
_entity.id
_entity.type
_entity.pdbx_description
1 polymer ?
#
loop_
_entity_poly.entity_id
_entity_poly.type
_entity_poly.pdbx_seq_one_letter_code
_entity_poly.pdbx_strand_id
1 'polypeptide(L)'
;MAGYRSTLYVVLCVGMCVGLCVGCFPELPNQATLSCESDGDCRVGYMCEGGKCVSSGKEPVSSHEKPAEPTNNHVDSIDSDLDGGAGNTRDGFRPEYLNGGRMCTDGETRECTSFPGVSFPPCKKGIRTCKGSRWSTECVGEVGPKAEVCNGKDDNCNGRVDDIENAPCYEMTAKTPCFKGVSACQSGQKICKSNANPKQYISCKTDEDCRRCGGTARCKSAPNLPNPGQTKYCLP
;
A
#
# COMPACT_ATOMS: atom_id res chain seq x y z
N MET A 1 -65.95 -6.47 25.75
CA MET A 1 -66.82 -5.47 26.41
C MET A 1 -66.10 -4.13 26.40
N ALA A 2 -66.86 -3.06 26.20
CA ALA A 2 -66.48 -1.75 25.69
C ALA A 2 -65.73 -0.80 26.66
N GLY A 3 -65.14 0.27 26.10
CA GLY A 3 -65.03 1.61 26.73
C GLY A 3 -63.61 2.21 26.82
N TYR A 4 -63.12 2.98 25.82
CA TYR A 4 -63.00 4.48 25.77
C TYR A 4 -62.23 5.12 26.95
N ARG A 5 -61.17 5.97 26.82
CA ARG A 5 -61.02 7.26 26.09
C ARG A 5 -59.53 7.67 26.02
N SER A 6 -59.03 8.11 24.86
CA SER A 6 -58.70 9.51 24.47
C SER A 6 -57.73 10.27 25.36
N THR A 7 -56.51 10.57 24.89
CA THR A 7 -55.97 11.96 24.80
C THR A 7 -54.82 12.01 23.78
N LEU A 8 -54.99 12.93 22.84
CA LEU A 8 -54.15 13.30 21.70
C LEU A 8 -53.00 14.20 22.20
N TYR A 9 -51.74 13.86 21.93
CA TYR A 9 -50.61 14.79 22.02
C TYR A 9 -49.89 14.83 20.68
N VAL A 10 -50.41 15.70 19.81
CA VAL A 10 -49.69 16.25 18.66
C VAL A 10 -49.16 17.59 19.14
N VAL A 11 -47.85 17.68 19.41
CA VAL A 11 -47.15 18.97 19.55
C VAL A 11 -46.10 19.03 18.46
N LEU A 12 -46.35 19.99 17.57
CA LEU A 12 -45.58 20.38 16.41
C LEU A 12 -44.21 20.92 16.84
N CYS A 13 -43.12 20.27 16.40
CA CYS A 13 -41.81 20.91 16.31
C CYS A 13 -41.58 21.34 14.86
N VAL A 14 -42.23 22.44 14.46
CA VAL A 14 -41.86 23.19 13.25
C VAL A 14 -41.84 24.67 13.62
N GLY A 15 -40.64 25.24 13.70
CA GLY A 15 -40.48 26.69 13.78
C GLY A 15 -39.29 27.17 14.62
N MET A 16 -38.40 27.91 13.96
CA MET A 16 -37.44 28.86 14.54
C MET A 16 -36.11 28.31 15.08
N CYS A 17 -35.16 28.10 14.17
CA CYS A 17 -33.75 28.42 14.40
C CYS A 17 -33.24 29.23 13.21
N VAL A 18 -33.81 30.42 13.02
CA VAL A 18 -33.25 31.48 12.18
C VAL A 18 -32.77 32.56 13.14
N GLY A 19 -31.45 32.72 13.24
CA GLY A 19 -30.84 33.82 14.01
C GLY A 19 -29.68 33.35 14.87
N LEU A 20 -28.46 33.73 14.47
CA LEU A 20 -27.19 33.64 15.19
C LEU A 20 -26.43 32.30 15.08
N CYS A 21 -26.14 31.88 13.84
CA CYS A 21 -24.92 31.11 13.54
C CYS A 21 -23.79 32.08 13.15
N VAL A 22 -23.47 33.03 14.03
CA VAL A 22 -22.19 33.75 13.98
C VAL A 22 -21.24 33.01 14.92
N GLY A 23 -20.27 32.31 14.35
CA GLY A 23 -19.07 31.88 15.06
C GLY A 23 -19.22 30.64 15.95
N CYS A 24 -19.38 29.47 15.32
CA CYS A 24 -18.83 28.24 15.88
C CYS A 24 -18.22 27.41 14.74
N PHE A 25 -17.22 28.00 14.06
CA PHE A 25 -16.15 27.18 13.51
C PHE A 25 -15.34 26.71 14.73
N PRO A 26 -15.21 25.41 15.00
CA PRO A 26 -14.13 24.98 15.87
C PRO A 26 -12.84 25.42 15.18
N GLU A 27 -12.18 26.43 15.74
CA GLU A 27 -10.80 26.75 15.42
C GLU A 27 -10.02 25.44 15.55
N LEU A 28 -9.52 24.93 14.43
CA LEU A 28 -8.55 23.84 14.44
C LEU A 28 -7.40 24.32 15.34
N PRO A 29 -7.05 23.56 16.41
CA PRO A 29 -6.06 24.02 17.36
C PRO A 29 -4.76 24.34 16.62
N ASN A 30 -4.28 25.56 16.84
CA ASN A 30 -2.99 26.04 16.36
C ASN A 30 -1.91 25.00 16.74
N GLN A 31 -1.23 24.43 15.74
CA GLN A 31 -0.45 23.19 15.89
C GLN A 31 0.76 23.27 16.83
N ALA A 32 1.07 24.45 17.39
CA ALA A 32 2.11 24.65 18.39
C ALA A 32 1.83 23.98 19.75
N THR A 33 0.67 23.35 19.95
CA THR A 33 0.30 22.66 21.22
C THR A 33 0.20 21.15 21.12
N LEU A 34 0.54 20.53 19.97
CA LEU A 34 0.53 19.08 19.82
C LEU A 34 1.77 18.46 20.47
N SER A 35 1.55 17.50 21.37
CA SER A 35 2.63 16.69 21.95
C SER A 35 3.19 15.71 20.91
N CYS A 36 4.49 15.49 20.92
CA CYS A 36 5.18 14.59 20.00
C CYS A 36 6.26 13.78 20.72
N GLU A 37 6.58 12.59 20.20
CA GLU A 37 7.76 11.81 20.61
C GLU A 37 8.81 11.76 19.50
N SER A 38 8.41 12.02 18.26
CA SER A 38 9.26 12.04 17.08
C SER A 38 8.79 13.07 16.04
N ASP A 39 9.67 13.44 15.10
CA ASP A 39 9.34 14.39 14.02
C ASP A 39 8.20 13.92 13.12
N GLY A 40 8.00 12.60 13.00
CA GLY A 40 6.92 12.01 12.22
C GLY A 40 5.51 12.25 12.80
N ASP A 41 5.44 12.61 14.08
CA ASP A 41 4.19 12.97 14.75
C ASP A 41 3.74 14.41 14.42
N CYS A 42 4.66 15.21 13.88
CA CYS A 42 4.44 16.59 13.51
C CYS A 42 4.07 16.73 12.02
N ARG A 43 3.27 17.76 11.71
CA ARG A 43 2.91 18.07 10.32
C ARG A 43 4.14 18.55 9.55
N VAL A 44 4.12 18.34 8.23
CA VAL A 44 5.09 18.90 7.27
C VAL A 44 5.40 20.37 7.59
N GLY A 45 6.66 20.67 7.90
CA GLY A 45 7.15 21.99 8.32
C GLY A 45 7.40 22.16 9.83
N TYR A 46 7.12 21.14 10.64
CA TYR A 46 7.34 21.14 12.09
C TYR A 46 8.22 19.96 12.51
N MET A 47 9.02 20.15 13.56
CA MET A 47 9.86 19.11 14.17
C MET A 47 9.59 19.00 15.67
N CYS A 48 9.91 17.86 16.26
CA CYS A 48 9.63 17.57 17.66
C CYS A 48 10.79 18.05 18.55
N GLU A 49 10.55 19.13 19.30
CA GLU A 49 11.55 19.69 20.20
C GLU A 49 10.96 19.84 21.60
N GLY A 50 11.56 19.16 22.59
CA GLY A 50 11.08 19.17 23.98
C GLY A 50 9.66 18.60 24.15
N GLY A 51 9.27 17.65 23.29
CA GLY A 51 7.96 17.00 23.33
C GLY A 51 6.81 17.82 22.75
N LYS A 52 7.12 18.89 22.00
CA LYS A 52 6.14 19.73 21.30
C LYS A 52 6.57 19.97 19.87
N CYS A 53 5.59 20.01 18.95
CA CYS A 53 5.85 20.38 17.57
C CYS A 53 6.16 21.88 17.46
N VAL A 54 7.37 22.22 17.04
CA VAL A 54 7.82 23.60 16.81
C VAL A 54 8.04 23.84 15.32
N SER A 55 7.75 25.05 14.84
CA SER A 55 7.90 25.40 13.42
C SER A 55 9.37 25.38 13.04
N SER A 56 9.73 24.62 12.01
CA SER A 56 11.04 24.73 11.40
C SER A 56 11.14 26.13 10.79
N GLY A 57 11.94 27.02 11.39
CA GLY A 57 12.09 28.42 10.99
C GLY A 57 12.80 28.65 9.65
N LYS A 58 12.45 27.88 8.62
CA LYS A 58 12.87 28.10 7.24
C LYS A 58 11.65 27.95 6.34
N GLU A 59 11.38 28.98 5.55
CA GLU A 59 10.39 28.98 4.47
C GLU A 59 10.48 27.69 3.62
N PRO A 60 9.38 27.25 2.97
CA PRO A 60 9.36 26.00 2.24
C PRO A 60 10.27 26.08 1.00
N VAL A 61 11.52 25.65 1.13
CA VAL A 61 12.43 25.45 0.01
C VAL A 61 12.17 24.07 -0.58
N SER A 62 11.57 24.07 -1.77
CA SER A 62 11.49 22.95 -2.69
C SER A 62 12.90 22.35 -2.89
N SER A 63 13.09 21.12 -2.44
CA SER A 63 14.39 20.44 -2.48
C SER A 63 14.65 19.84 -3.86
N HIS A 64 15.37 20.55 -4.73
CA HIS A 64 16.22 19.96 -5.79
C HIS A 64 17.34 20.94 -6.17
N GLU A 65 18.46 20.88 -5.46
CA GLU A 65 19.77 21.29 -5.99
C GLU A 65 20.76 20.13 -5.85
N LYS A 66 21.34 19.75 -6.99
CA LYS A 66 22.34 18.71 -7.16
C LYS A 66 23.72 19.27 -6.75
N PRO A 67 24.64 18.48 -6.16
CA PRO A 67 25.99 18.96 -5.85
C PRO A 67 26.80 19.26 -7.12
N ALA A 68 27.54 20.37 -7.07
CA ALA A 68 28.56 20.74 -8.04
C ALA A 68 29.84 19.92 -7.83
N GLU A 69 30.44 19.42 -8.91
CA GLU A 69 31.82 18.93 -8.96
C GLU A 69 32.75 20.00 -9.55
N PRO A 70 34.06 19.95 -9.24
CA PRO A 70 34.94 21.11 -9.33
C PRO A 70 35.48 21.36 -10.74
N THR A 71 35.74 22.64 -11.00
CA THR A 71 36.39 23.16 -12.18
C THR A 71 37.86 22.74 -12.22
N ASN A 72 38.33 22.26 -13.36
CA ASN A 72 39.75 22.29 -13.66
C ASN A 72 39.98 22.89 -15.05
N ASN A 73 40.67 24.02 -15.04
CA ASN A 73 41.08 24.76 -16.22
C ASN A 73 42.24 24.02 -16.90
N HIS A 74 42.05 23.65 -18.16
CA HIS A 74 43.19 23.51 -19.06
C HIS A 74 42.86 24.28 -20.34
N VAL A 75 43.52 25.42 -20.47
CA VAL A 75 43.65 26.17 -21.72
C VAL A 75 44.66 25.43 -22.58
N ASP A 76 44.27 25.13 -23.81
CA ASP A 76 45.14 25.29 -24.97
C ASP A 76 44.27 25.49 -26.22
N SER A 77 44.38 26.69 -26.78
CA SER A 77 43.88 27.05 -28.10
C SER A 77 44.88 26.57 -29.16
N ILE A 78 44.40 25.96 -30.25
CA ILE A 78 44.80 26.29 -31.63
C ILE A 78 43.81 25.72 -32.65
N ASP A 79 43.22 26.67 -33.40
CA ASP A 79 42.93 26.71 -34.84
C ASP A 79 42.13 25.61 -35.55
N SER A 80 41.03 26.05 -36.17
CA SER A 80 40.91 26.37 -37.60
C SER A 80 39.57 25.94 -38.22
N ASP A 81 38.75 26.95 -38.48
CA ASP A 81 37.79 27.11 -39.57
C ASP A 81 37.50 25.88 -40.47
N LEU A 82 36.28 25.36 -40.38
CA LEU A 82 35.55 24.86 -41.55
C LEU A 82 34.10 25.32 -41.48
N ASP A 83 33.86 26.43 -42.16
CA ASP A 83 32.54 26.94 -42.52
C ASP A 83 32.01 26.12 -43.71
N GLY A 84 30.76 25.64 -43.64
CA GLY A 84 30.14 24.96 -44.78
C GLY A 84 28.94 24.07 -44.47
N GLY A 85 27.74 24.68 -44.38
CA GLY A 85 26.52 23.95 -44.73
C GLY A 85 25.28 24.31 -43.92
N ALA A 86 24.54 25.28 -44.43
CA ALA A 86 23.20 25.61 -44.00
C ALA A 86 22.27 24.37 -44.00
N GLY A 87 21.81 23.99 -42.80
CA GLY A 87 20.73 23.05 -42.58
C GLY A 87 19.80 23.58 -41.49
N ASN A 88 19.24 24.75 -41.74
CA ASN A 88 18.22 25.37 -40.89
C ASN A 88 16.90 24.59 -41.06
N THR A 89 16.74 23.45 -40.38
CA THR A 89 15.41 22.94 -40.06
C THR A 89 14.97 23.53 -38.73
N ARG A 90 14.53 24.79 -38.80
CA ARG A 90 13.64 25.44 -37.82
C ARG A 90 12.24 24.83 -37.90
N ASP A 91 12.14 23.52 -37.75
CA ASP A 91 10.86 22.87 -37.46
C ASP A 91 10.80 22.65 -35.95
N GLY A 92 10.42 23.75 -35.28
CA GLY A 92 9.95 23.68 -33.91
C GLY A 92 8.65 22.89 -33.87
N PHE A 93 8.71 21.68 -33.33
CA PHE A 93 7.60 21.05 -32.63
C PHE A 93 8.18 19.99 -31.67
N ARG A 94 8.69 20.44 -30.52
CA ARG A 94 8.69 19.60 -29.32
C ARG A 94 7.37 19.87 -28.61
N PRO A 95 6.33 19.00 -28.72
CA PRO A 95 5.31 18.99 -27.71
C PRO A 95 5.91 18.30 -26.49
N GLU A 96 6.63 19.08 -25.69
CA GLU A 96 6.54 18.90 -24.24
C GLU A 96 5.06 19.07 -23.91
N TYR A 97 4.39 18.03 -23.42
CA TYR A 97 3.54 18.08 -22.22
C TYR A 97 2.94 16.70 -21.96
N LEU A 98 3.13 16.24 -20.71
CA LEU A 98 2.39 15.20 -19.97
C LEU A 98 2.79 13.74 -20.24
N ASN A 99 3.66 13.25 -19.35
CA ASN A 99 4.19 11.89 -19.20
C ASN A 99 5.41 11.58 -20.09
N GLY A 100 6.61 11.78 -19.53
CA GLY A 100 7.92 11.83 -20.21
C GLY A 100 8.35 10.55 -20.94
N GLY A 101 7.71 10.26 -22.08
CA GLY A 101 8.21 9.32 -23.08
C GLY A 101 8.87 10.08 -24.22
N ARG A 102 10.18 9.91 -24.42
CA ARG A 102 10.79 10.19 -25.73
C ARG A 102 9.98 9.45 -26.79
N MET A 103 9.51 10.19 -27.80
CA MET A 103 9.03 9.60 -29.05
C MET A 103 10.10 8.64 -29.57
N CYS A 104 9.70 7.45 -29.99
CA CYS A 104 10.60 6.41 -30.46
C CYS A 104 10.55 6.31 -31.98
N THR A 105 11.54 5.64 -32.56
CA THR A 105 11.57 5.32 -33.99
C THR A 105 10.87 4.00 -34.23
N ASP A 106 10.05 3.91 -35.28
CA ASP A 106 9.33 2.67 -35.62
C ASP A 106 10.29 1.48 -35.74
N GLY A 107 9.93 0.37 -35.08
CA GLY A 107 10.78 -0.82 -34.99
C GLY A 107 11.79 -0.82 -33.85
N GLU A 108 12.03 0.30 -33.15
CA GLU A 108 12.85 0.29 -31.93
C GLU A 108 12.25 -0.62 -30.87
N THR A 109 13.11 -1.33 -30.15
CA THR A 109 12.73 -2.21 -29.04
C THR A 109 13.37 -1.73 -27.74
N ARG A 110 12.67 -1.89 -26.62
CA ARG A 110 13.27 -1.69 -25.29
C ARG A 110 12.65 -2.63 -24.25
N GLU A 111 13.38 -2.84 -23.16
CA GLU A 111 12.86 -3.54 -21.99
C GLU A 111 11.63 -2.81 -21.40
N CYS A 112 10.74 -3.61 -20.84
CA CYS A 112 9.59 -3.16 -20.08
C CYS A 112 9.25 -4.14 -18.96
N THR A 113 8.44 -3.67 -18.02
CA THR A 113 7.79 -4.49 -17.00
C THR A 113 6.47 -3.82 -16.64
N SER A 114 5.42 -4.63 -16.50
CA SER A 114 4.15 -4.24 -15.89
C SER A 114 4.20 -4.30 -14.36
N PHE A 115 5.31 -4.77 -13.81
CA PHE A 115 5.54 -4.99 -12.39
C PHE A 115 6.79 -4.21 -11.94
N PRO A 116 6.65 -2.93 -11.55
CA PRO A 116 7.76 -2.15 -10.99
C PRO A 116 8.22 -2.75 -9.65
N GLY A 117 9.53 -2.79 -9.41
CA GLY A 117 10.10 -3.26 -8.16
C GLY A 117 10.35 -4.77 -8.07
N VAL A 118 9.90 -5.57 -9.04
CA VAL A 118 10.32 -6.98 -9.17
C VAL A 118 11.45 -7.08 -10.18
N SER A 119 12.57 -7.69 -9.76
CA SER A 119 13.78 -7.76 -10.58
C SER A 119 14.50 -9.09 -10.48
N PHE A 120 14.07 -9.97 -9.56
CA PHE A 120 14.74 -11.23 -9.30
C PHE A 120 14.13 -12.36 -10.16
N PRO A 121 14.96 -13.32 -10.64
CA PRO A 121 14.46 -14.55 -11.22
C PRO A 121 13.52 -15.27 -10.24
N PRO A 122 12.46 -15.96 -10.71
CA PRO A 122 12.17 -16.36 -12.08
C PRO A 122 11.40 -15.31 -12.90
N CYS A 123 11.07 -14.15 -12.33
CA CYS A 123 10.44 -13.07 -13.11
C CYS A 123 11.38 -12.57 -14.20
N LYS A 124 10.77 -12.16 -15.30
CA LYS A 124 11.48 -11.67 -16.48
C LYS A 124 10.82 -10.41 -16.99
N LYS A 125 11.64 -9.44 -17.36
CA LYS A 125 11.19 -8.29 -18.13
C LYS A 125 10.78 -8.75 -19.54
N GLY A 126 9.81 -8.05 -20.11
CA GLY A 126 9.43 -8.23 -21.51
C GLY A 126 10.07 -7.17 -22.40
N ILE A 127 9.66 -7.18 -23.67
CA ILE A 127 10.05 -6.21 -24.68
C ILE A 127 8.80 -5.49 -25.20
N ARG A 128 8.91 -4.18 -25.33
CA ARG A 128 7.94 -3.34 -26.05
C ARG A 128 8.57 -2.80 -27.31
N THR A 129 7.76 -2.70 -28.36
CA THR A 129 8.21 -2.27 -29.69
C THR A 129 7.56 -0.93 -30.02
N CYS A 130 8.31 -0.05 -30.67
CA CYS A 130 7.79 1.21 -31.16
C CYS A 130 7.00 1.02 -32.47
N LYS A 131 5.80 1.61 -32.53
CA LYS A 131 4.96 1.67 -33.72
C LYS A 131 4.22 2.99 -33.77
N GLY A 132 4.34 3.73 -34.87
CA GLY A 132 3.75 5.06 -35.02
C GLY A 132 4.30 6.06 -33.99
N SER A 133 5.61 6.07 -33.79
CA SER A 133 6.32 6.93 -32.81
C SER A 133 5.91 6.74 -31.34
N ARG A 134 5.22 5.64 -31.04
CA ARG A 134 4.74 5.30 -29.70
C ARG A 134 5.14 3.88 -29.34
N TRP A 135 5.53 3.69 -28.08
CA TRP A 135 5.80 2.36 -27.56
C TRP A 135 4.51 1.56 -27.42
N SER A 136 4.55 0.27 -27.74
CA SER A 136 3.44 -0.66 -27.48
C SER A 136 3.06 -0.64 -26.01
N THR A 137 1.75 -0.74 -25.75
CA THR A 137 1.19 -0.88 -24.39
C THR A 137 1.52 -2.24 -23.80
N GLU A 138 1.59 -3.26 -24.66
CA GLU A 138 1.96 -4.61 -24.26
C GLU A 138 3.47 -4.73 -24.05
N CYS A 139 3.83 -5.42 -22.97
CA CYS A 139 5.18 -5.84 -22.67
C CYS A 139 5.34 -7.33 -22.98
N VAL A 140 5.76 -7.65 -24.20
CA VAL A 140 5.74 -9.03 -24.70
C VAL A 140 6.83 -9.86 -24.04
N GLY A 141 6.47 -11.05 -23.56
CA GLY A 141 7.43 -12.00 -22.97
C GLY A 141 7.78 -11.74 -21.50
N GLU A 142 7.11 -10.79 -20.83
CA GLU A 142 7.29 -10.61 -19.40
C GLU A 142 6.73 -11.80 -18.60
N VAL A 143 7.40 -12.14 -17.50
CA VAL A 143 6.93 -13.10 -16.51
C VAL A 143 6.79 -12.36 -15.19
N GLY A 144 5.55 -12.18 -14.77
CA GLY A 144 5.21 -11.45 -13.55
C GLY A 144 5.29 -12.30 -12.27
N PRO A 145 5.26 -11.62 -11.11
CA PRO A 145 5.27 -12.26 -9.81
C PRO A 145 3.95 -12.98 -9.55
N LYS A 146 4.02 -14.01 -8.73
CA LYS A 146 2.90 -14.83 -8.28
C LYS A 146 2.88 -14.87 -6.76
N ALA A 147 1.77 -15.35 -6.20
CA ALA A 147 1.72 -15.64 -4.78
C ALA A 147 2.72 -16.76 -4.44
N GLU A 148 3.49 -16.54 -3.40
CA GLU A 148 4.44 -17.52 -2.88
C GLU A 148 3.77 -18.83 -2.48
N VAL A 149 4.44 -19.91 -2.83
CA VAL A 149 4.14 -21.27 -2.37
C VAL A 149 5.45 -21.93 -1.97
N CYS A 150 5.39 -22.97 -1.13
CA CYS A 150 6.59 -23.69 -0.70
C CYS A 150 7.10 -24.61 -1.82
N ASN A 151 7.64 -24.07 -2.91
CA ASN A 151 8.13 -24.83 -4.05
C ASN A 151 9.65 -24.72 -4.25
N GLY A 152 10.36 -24.03 -3.35
CA GLY A 152 11.79 -23.78 -3.45
C GLY A 152 12.15 -22.72 -4.50
N LYS A 153 11.20 -21.85 -4.87
CA LYS A 153 11.39 -20.73 -5.80
C LYS A 153 10.90 -19.44 -5.15
N ASP A 154 11.37 -18.33 -5.69
CA ASP A 154 10.90 -16.99 -5.37
C ASP A 154 9.75 -16.66 -6.33
N ASP A 155 8.52 -17.08 -6.02
CA ASP A 155 7.39 -16.90 -6.94
C ASP A 155 6.99 -15.42 -7.07
N ASN A 156 7.21 -14.61 -6.04
CA ASN A 156 6.89 -13.18 -6.00
C ASN A 156 8.05 -12.27 -6.48
N CYS A 157 9.21 -12.86 -6.76
CA CYS A 157 10.38 -12.23 -7.35
C CYS A 157 10.95 -11.07 -6.52
N ASN A 158 10.88 -11.20 -5.20
CA ASN A 158 11.37 -10.20 -4.24
C ASN A 158 12.81 -10.46 -3.77
N GLY A 159 13.45 -11.53 -4.26
CA GLY A 159 14.79 -11.95 -3.93
C GLY A 159 14.87 -12.95 -2.77
N ARG A 160 13.73 -13.43 -2.27
CA ARG A 160 13.65 -14.40 -1.17
C ARG A 160 12.82 -15.60 -1.61
N VAL A 161 13.39 -16.79 -1.43
CA VAL A 161 12.70 -18.04 -1.74
C VAL A 161 11.75 -18.41 -0.61
N ASP A 162 10.53 -18.83 -0.97
CA ASP A 162 9.50 -19.35 -0.06
C ASP A 162 9.22 -18.41 1.16
N ASP A 163 9.16 -17.09 0.95
CA ASP A 163 9.10 -16.09 2.04
C ASP A 163 7.70 -15.89 2.66
N ILE A 164 6.96 -16.99 2.78
CA ILE A 164 5.63 -17.03 3.40
C ILE A 164 5.67 -17.20 4.91
N GLU A 165 6.85 -17.27 5.50
CA GLU A 165 7.00 -17.54 6.92
C GLU A 165 6.41 -16.39 7.76
N ASN A 166 5.85 -16.73 8.91
CA ASN A 166 5.34 -15.78 9.91
C ASN A 166 4.08 -14.99 9.53
N ALA A 167 3.49 -15.23 8.35
CA ALA A 167 2.17 -14.68 8.06
C ALA A 167 1.08 -15.36 8.92
N PRO A 168 0.06 -14.64 9.41
CA PRO A 168 -1.00 -15.25 10.20
C PRO A 168 -1.79 -16.25 9.35
N CYS A 169 -2.05 -17.42 9.93
CA CYS A 169 -2.86 -18.47 9.30
C CYS A 169 -3.93 -18.98 10.27
N TYR A 170 -4.96 -19.57 9.68
CA TYR A 170 -6.08 -20.19 10.38
C TYR A 170 -6.28 -21.57 9.79
N GLU A 171 -6.27 -22.59 10.63
CA GLU A 171 -6.37 -23.97 10.17
C GLU A 171 -7.34 -24.75 11.06
N MET A 172 -8.09 -25.66 10.46
CA MET A 172 -9.11 -26.47 11.11
C MET A 172 -9.11 -27.86 10.50
N THR A 173 -9.29 -28.88 11.32
CA THR A 173 -9.42 -30.27 10.85
C THR A 173 -10.66 -30.91 11.44
N ALA A 174 -11.04 -32.09 10.96
CA ALA A 174 -12.18 -32.84 11.51
C ALA A 174 -12.09 -33.08 13.04
N LYS A 175 -10.87 -33.06 13.61
CA LYS A 175 -10.61 -33.33 15.03
C LYS A 175 -10.11 -32.10 15.80
N THR A 176 -9.76 -31.02 15.11
CA THR A 176 -9.13 -29.85 15.74
C THR A 176 -9.97 -28.61 15.41
N PRO A 177 -10.48 -27.89 16.43
CA PRO A 177 -11.13 -26.60 16.20
C PRO A 177 -10.19 -25.66 15.46
N CYS A 178 -10.77 -24.68 14.78
CA CYS A 178 -9.99 -23.65 14.13
C CYS A 178 -9.05 -22.98 15.14
N PHE A 179 -7.77 -22.90 14.81
CA PHE A 179 -6.77 -22.24 15.63
C PHE A 179 -6.02 -21.19 14.80
N LYS A 180 -5.52 -20.17 15.50
CA LYS A 180 -4.60 -19.19 14.93
C LYS A 180 -3.17 -19.70 15.03
N GLY A 181 -2.42 -19.55 13.95
CA GLY A 181 -0.99 -19.86 13.92
C GLY A 181 -0.23 -18.90 13.01
N VAL A 182 1.00 -19.30 12.70
CA VAL A 182 1.85 -18.67 11.69
C VAL A 182 2.14 -19.66 10.57
N SER A 183 2.13 -19.19 9.32
CA SER A 183 2.53 -20.02 8.20
C SER A 183 4.01 -20.32 8.26
N ALA A 184 4.35 -21.53 7.84
CA ALA A 184 5.72 -21.97 7.67
C ALA A 184 5.77 -22.93 6.48
N CYS A 185 6.94 -23.02 5.85
CA CYS A 185 7.22 -24.09 4.92
C CYS A 185 7.77 -25.30 5.68
N GLN A 186 7.15 -26.46 5.47
CA GLN A 186 7.66 -27.73 5.96
C GLN A 186 7.52 -28.77 4.85
N SER A 187 8.64 -29.35 4.43
CA SER A 187 8.69 -30.39 3.38
C SER A 187 8.00 -29.98 2.07
N GLY A 188 8.17 -28.72 1.63
CA GLY A 188 7.56 -28.22 0.40
C GLY A 188 6.04 -27.97 0.50
N GLN A 189 5.50 -27.87 1.71
CA GLN A 189 4.10 -27.54 1.94
C GLN A 189 3.96 -26.36 2.90
N LYS A 190 3.03 -25.45 2.58
CA LYS A 190 2.61 -24.39 3.48
C LYS A 190 1.77 -25.02 4.59
N ILE A 191 2.26 -24.92 5.82
CA ILE A 191 1.55 -25.41 7.00
C ILE A 191 1.26 -24.27 7.96
N CYS A 192 0.22 -24.43 8.77
CA CYS A 192 -0.11 -23.51 9.85
C CYS A 192 0.41 -24.03 11.19
N LYS A 193 1.53 -23.48 11.68
CA LYS A 193 2.12 -23.86 12.97
C LYS A 193 1.52 -23.01 14.08
N SER A 194 1.00 -23.66 15.13
CA SER A 194 0.63 -22.96 16.37
C SER A 194 1.90 -22.63 17.15
N ASN A 195 2.17 -21.35 17.38
CA ASN A 195 3.26 -20.88 18.25
C ASN A 195 2.86 -20.82 19.74
N ALA A 196 1.60 -21.11 20.07
CA ALA A 196 1.07 -21.08 21.44
C ALA A 196 0.83 -22.50 22.00
N ASN A 197 1.17 -22.68 23.28
CA ASN A 197 0.81 -23.84 24.09
C ASN A 197 0.08 -23.37 25.37
N PRO A 198 -1.22 -23.64 25.55
CA PRO A 198 -2.10 -24.37 24.63
C PRO A 198 -2.35 -23.61 23.32
N LYS A 199 -2.80 -24.32 22.28
CA LYS A 199 -3.16 -23.72 20.99
C LYS A 199 -4.21 -22.63 21.17
N GLN A 200 -4.07 -21.52 20.46
CA GLN A 200 -5.05 -20.42 20.44
C GLN A 200 -6.21 -20.73 19.51
N TYR A 201 -7.24 -21.41 20.03
CA TYR A 201 -8.47 -21.68 19.28
C TYR A 201 -9.32 -20.43 19.07
N ILE A 202 -10.01 -20.36 17.93
CA ILE A 202 -10.93 -19.28 17.60
C ILE A 202 -12.28 -19.54 18.27
N SER A 203 -12.59 -18.77 19.29
CA SER A 203 -13.91 -18.70 19.88
C SER A 203 -14.89 -17.93 19.02
N CYS A 204 -16.17 -18.23 19.17
CA CYS A 204 -17.22 -17.60 18.39
C CYS A 204 -18.50 -17.39 19.22
N LYS A 205 -19.31 -16.44 18.76
CA LYS A 205 -20.71 -16.24 19.17
C LYS A 205 -21.64 -16.64 18.03
N THR A 206 -21.29 -16.28 16.79
CA THR A 206 -22.04 -16.58 15.56
C THR A 206 -21.14 -17.22 14.50
N ASP A 207 -21.74 -17.74 13.43
CA ASP A 207 -21.00 -18.31 12.30
C ASP A 207 -20.15 -17.27 11.56
N GLU A 208 -20.45 -15.96 11.68
CA GLU A 208 -19.65 -14.90 11.07
C GLU A 208 -18.22 -14.83 11.64
N ASP A 209 -18.05 -15.14 12.92
CA ASP A 209 -16.75 -15.16 13.58
C ASP A 209 -15.81 -16.22 12.97
N CYS A 210 -16.40 -17.24 12.33
CA CYS A 210 -15.69 -18.37 11.76
C CYS A 210 -15.27 -18.20 10.29
N ARG A 211 -15.57 -17.05 9.66
CA ARG A 211 -15.25 -16.80 8.23
C ARG A 211 -13.76 -16.96 7.89
N ARG A 212 -12.86 -16.72 8.85
CA ARG A 212 -11.41 -16.87 8.67
C ARG A 212 -10.93 -18.33 8.67
N CYS A 213 -11.78 -19.25 9.13
CA CYS A 213 -11.46 -20.67 9.34
C CYS A 213 -11.86 -21.57 8.15
N GLY A 214 -12.25 -20.98 7.02
CA GLY A 214 -12.74 -21.68 5.84
C GLY A 214 -14.27 -21.76 5.78
N GLY A 215 -14.80 -22.08 4.59
CA GLY A 215 -16.23 -21.98 4.28
C GLY A 215 -17.14 -22.98 5.00
N THR A 216 -16.59 -24.05 5.57
CA THR A 216 -17.35 -25.04 6.35
C THR A 216 -17.40 -24.72 7.84
N ALA A 217 -16.62 -23.75 8.31
CA ALA A 217 -16.53 -23.47 9.74
C ALA A 217 -17.82 -22.85 10.29
N ARG A 218 -18.33 -23.42 11.37
CA ARG A 218 -19.54 -23.03 12.08
C ARG A 218 -19.26 -22.88 13.56
N CYS A 219 -20.05 -22.03 14.22
CA CYS A 219 -19.92 -21.80 15.64
C CYS A 219 -20.62 -22.91 16.44
N LYS A 220 -19.84 -23.83 17.02
CA LYS A 220 -20.38 -24.99 17.76
C LYS A 220 -19.85 -25.03 19.19
N SER A 221 -20.62 -25.63 20.10
CA SER A 221 -20.23 -25.78 21.49
C SER A 221 -19.13 -26.84 21.63
N ALA A 222 -18.03 -26.51 22.33
CA ALA A 222 -16.94 -27.42 22.68
C ALA A 222 -16.40 -27.10 24.09
N PRO A 223 -17.03 -27.66 25.15
CA PRO A 223 -16.71 -27.31 26.54
C PRO A 223 -15.36 -27.85 27.05
N ASN A 224 -14.72 -28.77 26.32
CA ASN A 224 -13.49 -29.46 26.74
C ASN A 224 -12.20 -28.83 26.19
N LEU A 225 -12.25 -27.58 25.72
CA LEU A 225 -11.09 -26.89 25.16
C LEU A 225 -10.40 -25.99 26.20
N PRO A 226 -9.08 -25.81 26.09
CA PRO A 226 -8.25 -25.25 27.15
C PRO A 226 -8.43 -23.75 27.42
N ASN A 227 -9.27 -23.02 26.66
CA ASN A 227 -9.49 -21.59 26.93
C ASN A 227 -10.56 -21.42 28.04
N PRO A 228 -10.19 -20.88 29.22
CA PRO A 228 -11.14 -20.66 30.30
C PRO A 228 -12.17 -19.60 29.90
N GLY A 229 -13.47 -19.89 30.10
CA GLY A 229 -14.56 -18.95 29.86
C GLY A 229 -15.17 -18.97 28.45
N GLN A 230 -14.68 -19.85 27.56
CA GLN A 230 -15.24 -20.00 26.20
C GLN A 230 -15.82 -21.40 26.02
N THR A 231 -17.11 -21.47 25.67
CA THR A 231 -17.83 -22.73 25.45
C THR A 231 -18.12 -23.03 23.97
N LYS A 232 -17.89 -22.06 23.07
CA LYS A 232 -18.14 -22.18 21.64
C LYS A 232 -16.92 -21.79 20.81
N TYR A 233 -16.67 -22.58 19.78
CA TYR A 233 -15.50 -22.47 18.91
C TYR A 233 -15.87 -22.78 17.46
N CYS A 234 -15.02 -22.31 16.55
CA CYS A 234 -15.18 -22.57 15.14
C CYS A 234 -14.75 -24.01 14.82
N LEU A 235 -15.70 -24.81 14.35
CA LEU A 235 -15.59 -26.23 14.04
C LEU A 235 -16.18 -26.50 12.65
N PRO A 236 -15.75 -27.56 11.92
CA PRO A 236 -16.42 -27.97 10.69
C PRO A 236 -17.86 -28.40 11.02
#